data_AF-A0A383BBL0-F1
#
_entry.id   AF-A0A383BBL0-F1
#
_cell.length_a   1.000
_cell.length_b   1.000
_cell.length_c   1.000
_cell.angle_alpha   90.00
_cell.angle_beta   90.00
_cell.angle_gamma   90.00
#
_symmetry.space_group_name_H-M   'P 1'
#
loop_
_entity.id
_entity.type
_entity.pdbx_description
1 polymer ?
#
loop_
_entity_poly.entity_id
_entity_poly.type
_entity_poly.pdbx_seq_one_letter_code
_entity_poly.pdbx_strand_id
1 'polypeptide(L)' 'MSGEWDTPWWEDGEDKGPKRRAGFVGTTTINRHDFGISRDGELTNGGSVVGSKVEITVDAEAILED' A
#
# COMPACT_ATOMS: atom_id res chain seq x y z
N MET A 1 0.88 10.13 6.61
CA MET A 1 0.06 11.36 6.46
C MET A 1 -1.35 10.91 6.19
N SER A 2 -2.38 11.53 6.77
CA SER A 2 -3.78 11.19 6.51
C SER A 2 -4.63 12.43 6.32
N GLY A 3 -5.73 12.29 5.59
CA GLY A 3 -6.72 13.35 5.36
C GLY A 3 -8.11 12.76 5.18
N GLU A 4 -9.14 13.55 5.49
CA GLU A 4 -10.55 13.17 5.34
C GLU A 4 -11.31 14.22 4.54
N TRP A 5 -12.24 13.79 3.69
CA TRP A 5 -13.10 14.67 2.90
C TRP A 5 -14.41 14.01 2.50
N ASP A 6 -15.43 14.80 2.20
CA ASP A 6 -16.71 14.30 1.68
C ASP A 6 -16.69 14.34 0.14
N THR A 7 -17.16 13.27 -0.50
CA THR A 7 -17.29 13.16 -1.97
C THR A 7 -18.73 12.83 -2.37
N PRO A 8 -19.27 13.39 -3.47
CA PRO A 8 -20.57 12.95 -3.98
C PRO A 8 -20.51 11.48 -4.39
N TRP A 9 -21.61 10.76 -4.14
CA TRP A 9 -21.72 9.33 -4.43
C TRP A 9 -22.79 9.08 -5.48
N TRP A 10 -22.40 8.54 -6.63
CA TRP A 10 -23.30 8.34 -7.76
C TRP A 10 -23.60 6.86 -7.95
N GLU A 11 -24.88 6.51 -7.97
CA GLU A 11 -25.38 5.16 -8.27
C GLU A 11 -26.50 5.26 -9.29
N ASP A 12 -26.43 4.45 -10.35
CA ASP A 12 -27.44 4.40 -11.42
C ASP A 12 -27.80 5.77 -12.04
N GLY A 13 -26.87 6.72 -12.02
CA GLY A 13 -27.07 8.08 -12.55
C GLY A 13 -27.73 9.06 -11.58
N GLU A 14 -27.96 8.68 -10.33
CA GLU A 14 -28.47 9.54 -9.26
C GLU A 14 -27.37 9.83 -8.22
N ASP A 15 -27.24 11.09 -7.80
CA ASP A 15 -26.41 11.46 -6.64
C ASP A 15 -27.13 11.07 -5.35
N LYS A 16 -26.58 10.11 -4.62
CA LYS A 16 -27.07 9.61 -3.33
C LYS A 16 -26.60 10.43 -2.14
N GLY A 17 -25.87 11.52 -2.38
CA GLY A 17 -25.36 12.42 -1.36
C GLY A 17 -23.90 12.14 -0.98
N PRO A 18 -23.35 12.92 -0.03
CA PRO A 18 -21.95 12.84 0.32
C PRO A 18 -21.61 11.54 1.07
N LYS A 19 -20.55 10.87 0.64
CA LYS A 19 -19.88 9.79 1.39
C LYS A 19 -18.56 10.30 1.95
N ARG A 20 -18.28 9.98 3.22
CA ARG A 20 -17.02 10.31 3.88
C ARG A 20 -15.91 9.42 3.34
N ARG A 21 -14.79 10.03 2.95
CA ARG A 21 -13.58 9.36 2.50
C ARG A 21 -12.41 9.72 3.41
N ALA A 22 -11.51 8.77 3.61
CA ALA A 22 -10.23 8.95 4.30
C ALA A 22 -9.08 8.43 3.44
N GLY A 23 -8.00 9.19 3.33
CA GLY A 23 -6.77 8.80 2.67
C GLY A 23 -5.63 8.61 3.68
N PHE A 24 -4.76 7.64 3.43
CA PHE A 24 -3.64 7.33 4.30
C PHE A 24 -2.43 6.82 3.50
N VAL A 25 -1.26 7.34 3.88
CA VAL A 25 0.04 6.84 3.42
C VAL A 25 0.78 6.21 4.60
N GLY A 26 1.14 4.94 4.46
CA GLY A 26 1.91 4.16 5.43
C GLY A 26 3.15 3.53 4.79
N THR A 27 4.20 3.37 5.59
CA THR A 27 5.43 2.71 5.16
C THR A 27 5.80 1.59 6.13
N THR A 28 6.43 0.55 5.61
CA THR A 28 7.00 -0.54 6.42
C THR A 28 8.22 -1.13 5.72
N THR A 29 8.99 -1.92 6.45
CA THR A 29 10.10 -2.69 5.90
C THR A 29 9.96 -4.13 6.34
N ILE A 30 10.05 -5.06 5.38
CA ILE A 30 10.01 -6.50 5.62
C ILE A 30 11.30 -7.18 5.18
N ASN A 31 11.55 -8.38 5.68
CA ASN A 31 12.58 -9.26 5.13
C ASN A 31 11.92 -10.26 4.16
N ARG A 32 12.35 -10.28 2.89
CA ARG A 32 11.76 -11.16 1.86
C ARG A 32 11.93 -12.65 2.15
N HIS A 33 12.95 -13.01 2.94
CA HIS A 33 13.20 -14.39 3.31
C HIS A 33 12.13 -14.93 4.28
N ASP A 34 11.49 -14.07 5.08
CA ASP A 34 10.36 -14.44 5.95
C ASP A 34 9.15 -14.95 5.15
N PHE A 35 9.11 -14.64 3.85
CA PHE A 35 8.06 -15.04 2.91
C PHE A 35 8.51 -16.10 1.91
N GLY A 36 9.66 -16.76 2.14
CA GLY A 36 10.17 -17.81 1.26
C GLY A 36 10.74 -17.32 -0.08
N ILE A 37 10.96 -16.00 -0.23
CA ILE A 37 11.49 -15.41 -1.47
C ILE A 37 13.03 -15.41 -1.39
N SER A 38 13.64 -16.51 -1.83
CA SER A 38 15.10 -16.69 -1.90
C SER A 38 15.59 -16.70 -3.34
N ARG A 39 15.60 -15.54 -3.99
CA ARG A 39 16.33 -15.39 -5.26
C ARG A 39 17.60 -14.61 -4.97
N ASP A 40 18.68 -15.34 -4.77
CA ASP A 40 20.02 -14.81 -4.55
C ASP A 40 20.80 -15.03 -5.83
N GLY A 41 20.93 -13.99 -6.65
CA GLY A 41 22.07 -13.95 -7.57
C GLY A 41 23.28 -13.72 -6.69
N GLU A 42 24.18 -14.69 -6.58
CA GLU A 42 25.45 -14.45 -5.88
C GLU A 42 26.32 -13.52 -6.72
N LEU A 43 26.84 -12.46 -6.11
CA LEU A 43 27.97 -11.71 -6.64
C LEU A 43 29.22 -12.58 -6.50
N THR A 44 30.16 -12.47 -7.44
CA THR A 44 31.42 -13.25 -7.51
C THR A 44 32.30 -13.16 -6.25
N ASN A 45 32.00 -12.23 -5.34
CA ASN A 45 32.69 -11.97 -4.07
C ASN A 45 31.91 -12.46 -2.83
N GLY A 46 30.84 -13.24 -2.97
CA GLY A 46 30.06 -13.79 -1.85
C GLY A 46 28.99 -12.85 -1.26
N GLY A 47 28.72 -11.72 -1.91
CA GLY A 47 27.57 -10.86 -1.58
C GLY A 47 26.31 -11.27 -2.35
N SER A 48 25.12 -10.90 -1.85
CA SER A 48 23.87 -11.04 -2.63
C SER A 48 23.70 -9.86 -3.59
N VAL A 49 23.30 -10.13 -4.83
CA VAL A 49 22.89 -9.11 -5.82
C VAL A 49 21.66 -8.34 -5.35
N VAL A 50 20.84 -8.93 -4.48
CA VAL A 50 19.59 -8.34 -3.98
C VAL A 50 19.53 -8.42 -2.46
N GLY A 51 19.45 -7.26 -1.82
CA GLY A 51 19.27 -7.16 -0.37
C GLY A 51 18.04 -7.92 0.14
N SER A 52 18.08 -8.34 1.40
CA SER A 52 16.95 -9.04 2.05
C SER A 52 15.80 -8.11 2.43
N LYS A 53 16.09 -6.82 2.67
CA LYS A 53 15.10 -5.81 3.05
C LYS A 53 14.28 -5.36 1.86
N VAL A 54 12.97 -5.28 2.05
CA VAL A 54 12.01 -4.71 1.10
C VAL A 54 11.29 -3.57 1.79
N GLU A 55 11.43 -2.37 1.25
CA GLU A 55 10.67 -1.19 1.68
C GLU A 55 9.33 -1.19 0.94
N ILE A 56 8.25 -0.99 1.70
CA ILE A 56 6.88 -0.99 1.19
C ILE A 56 6.25 0.36 1.53
N THR A 57 5.65 0.99 0.54
CA THR A 57 4.79 2.16 0.69
C THR A 57 3.38 1.78 0.27
N VAL A 58 2.41 2.02 1.15
CA VAL A 58 0.98 1.87 0.87
C VAL A 58 0.37 3.25 0.84
N ASP A 59 -0.24 3.59 -0.29
CA ASP A 59 -1.08 4.77 -0.46
C ASP A 59 -2.50 4.26 -0.75
N ALA A 60 -3.44 4.56 0.15
CA ALA A 60 -4.77 3.99 0.11
C ALA A 60 -5.83 5.01 0.52
N GLU A 61 -7.01 4.87 -0.07
CA GLU A 61 -8.23 5.61 0.26
C GLU A 61 -9.33 4.62 0.68
N ALA A 62 -10.11 4.98 1.69
CA ALA A 62 -11.28 4.23 2.13
C ALA A 62 -12.52 5.13 2.16
N ILE A 63 -13.67 4.54 1.84
CA ILE A 63 -14.99 5.15 1.98
C ILE A 63 -15.63 4.59 3.27
N LEU A 64 -16.21 5.45 4.08
CA LEU A 64 -16.96 5.04 5.26
C LEU A 64 -18.28 4.40 4.83
N GLU A 65 -18.44 3.11 5.13
CA GLU A 65 -19.70 2.40 5.01
C GLU A 65 -20.57 2.60 6.27
N ASP A 66 -21.88 2.50 6.11
CA ASP A 66 -22.88 2.71 7.17
C ASP A 66 -23.01 1.51 8.12
#